data_AF-E6MGV4-F1
#
_entry.id   AF-E6MGV4-F1
#
_cell.length_a   1.000
_cell.length_b   1.000
_cell.length_c   1.000
_cell.angle_alpha   90.00
_cell.angle_beta   90.00
_cell.angle_gamma   90.00
#
_symmetry.space_group_name_H-M   'P 1'
#
loop_
_entity.id
_entity.type
_entity.pdbx_description
1 polymer ?
#
loop_
_entity_poly.entity_id
_entity_poly.type
_entity_poly.pdbx_seq_one_letter_code
_entity_poly.pdbx_strand_id
1 'polypeptide(L)'
;MKTIKTTERRQTMANFTLLDAAALGRILKDRLGVELHIHDTCGDFFMTLDAPDDRALVFIKAYMAREGHTLTVDPGGTSFSVKA
;
A
#
# COMPACT_ATOMS: atom_id res chain seq x y z
N MET A 1 4.49 -13.89 -40.75
CA MET A 1 4.74 -13.86 -39.29
C MET A 1 4.33 -12.49 -38.79
N LYS A 2 3.22 -12.35 -38.04
CA LYS A 2 2.76 -11.05 -37.55
C LYS A 2 3.45 -10.75 -36.22
N THR A 3 4.28 -9.72 -36.19
CA THR A 3 4.95 -9.23 -34.98
C THR A 3 3.90 -8.73 -34.00
N ILE A 4 3.71 -9.44 -32.89
CA ILE A 4 2.86 -8.99 -31.79
C ILE A 4 3.68 -7.90 -31.08
N LYS A 5 3.27 -6.63 -31.24
CA LYS A 5 3.80 -5.54 -30.41
C LYS A 5 3.23 -5.73 -29.01
N THR A 6 4.01 -6.35 -28.12
CA THR A 6 3.74 -6.32 -26.68
C THR A 6 3.71 -4.86 -26.28
N THR A 7 2.51 -4.32 -26.08
CA THR A 7 2.36 -2.97 -25.59
C THR A 7 2.62 -3.08 -24.09
N GLU A 8 3.87 -2.86 -23.69
CA GLU A 8 4.20 -2.67 -22.29
C GLU A 8 3.33 -1.51 -21.80
N ARG A 9 2.30 -1.83 -21.02
CA ARG A 9 1.59 -0.80 -20.26
C ARG A 9 2.64 -0.25 -19.31
N ARG A 10 3.26 0.87 -19.67
CA ARG A 10 3.90 1.76 -18.71
C ARG A 10 2.78 2.13 -17.73
N GLN A 11 2.68 1.40 -16.63
CA GLN A 11 2.05 1.90 -15.44
C GLN A 11 2.89 3.11 -15.07
N THR A 12 2.41 4.31 -15.43
CA THR A 12 2.79 5.51 -14.69
C THR A 12 2.54 5.16 -13.24
N MET A 13 3.60 4.95 -12.45
CA MET A 13 3.47 4.80 -11.01
C MET A 13 2.90 6.12 -10.52
N ALA A 14 1.59 6.16 -10.31
CA ALA A 14 0.97 7.30 -9.68
C ALA A 14 1.60 7.43 -8.30
N ASN A 15 1.86 8.66 -7.87
CA ASN A 15 2.33 8.92 -6.52
C ASN A 15 1.28 8.39 -5.53
N PHE A 16 1.72 7.70 -4.48
CA PHE A 16 0.80 7.25 -3.44
C PHE A 16 0.30 8.47 -2.67
N THR A 17 -1.02 8.65 -2.62
CA THR A 17 -1.62 9.87 -2.04
C THR A 17 -2.28 9.61 -0.68
N LEU A 18 -2.62 10.70 0.01
CA LEU A 18 -3.44 10.65 1.21
C LEU A 18 -4.82 9.99 0.97
N LEU A 19 -5.38 10.14 -0.23
CA LEU A 19 -6.65 9.50 -0.58
C LEU A 19 -6.51 7.98 -0.69
N ASP A 20 -5.39 7.50 -1.24
CA ASP A 20 -5.09 6.07 -1.34
C ASP A 20 -4.90 5.45 0.06
N ALA A 21 -4.18 6.15 0.93
CA ALA A 21 -4.00 5.76 2.33
C ALA A 21 -5.33 5.74 3.09
N ALA A 22 -6.18 6.75 2.91
CA ALA A 22 -7.50 6.81 3.54
C ALA A 22 -8.43 5.69 3.04
N ALA A 23 -8.39 5.38 1.74
CA ALA A 23 -9.16 4.28 1.16
C ALA A 23 -8.69 2.93 1.71
N LEU A 24 -7.39 2.70 1.81
CA LEU A 24 -6.82 1.50 2.42
C LEU A 24 -7.25 1.37 3.88
N GLY A 25 -7.11 2.43 4.68
CA GLY A 25 -7.51 2.44 6.08
C GLY A 25 -9.00 2.12 6.25
N ARG A 26 -9.86 2.64 5.38
CA ARG A 26 -11.29 2.31 5.39
C ARG A 26 -11.56 0.84 5.10
N ILE A 27 -10.85 0.25 4.13
CA ILE A 27 -11.02 -1.17 3.80
C ILE A 27 -10.57 -2.07 4.96
N LEU A 28 -9.44 -1.75 5.60
CA LEU A 28 -8.94 -2.50 6.76
C LEU A 28 -9.93 -2.44 7.92
N LYS A 29 -10.47 -1.26 8.21
CA LYS A 29 -11.47 -1.07 9.26
C LYS A 29 -12.75 -1.85 8.99
N ASP A 30 -13.30 -1.73 7.78
CA ASP A 30 -14.58 -2.34 7.43
C ASP A 30 -14.49 -3.88 7.27
N ARG A 31 -13.37 -4.41 6.80
CA ARG A 31 -13.24 -5.85 6.49
C ARG A 31 -12.53 -6.66 7.57
N LEU A 32 -11.59 -6.05 8.28
CA LEU A 32 -10.74 -6.76 9.25
C LEU A 32 -10.90 -6.22 10.68
N GLY A 33 -11.59 -5.09 10.87
CA GLY A 33 -11.68 -4.42 12.16
C GLY A 33 -10.34 -3.82 12.62
N VAL A 34 -9.44 -3.54 11.68
CA VAL A 34 -8.08 -3.06 11.95
C VAL A 34 -7.97 -1.59 11.58
N GLU A 35 -7.46 -0.77 12.50
CA GLU A 35 -7.28 0.67 12.30
C GLU A 35 -5.87 0.97 11.74
N LEU A 36 -5.83 1.74 10.66
CA LEU A 36 -4.60 2.20 10.01
C LEU A 36 -4.42 3.68 10.31
N HIS A 37 -3.34 4.01 11.01
CA HIS A 37 -2.92 5.37 11.30
C HIS A 37 -2.04 5.87 10.17
N ILE A 38 -2.34 7.07 9.68
CA ILE A 38 -1.63 7.69 8.56
C ILE A 38 -0.74 8.80 9.12
N HIS A 39 0.54 8.73 8.80
CA HIS A 39 1.55 9.71 9.17
C HIS A 39 2.17 10.28 7.89
N ASP A 40 2.01 11.58 7.67
CA ASP A 40 2.70 12.24 6.56
C ASP A 40 4.09 12.68 7.05
N THR A 41 5.14 12.10 6.48
CA THR A 41 6.52 12.54 6.70
C THR A 41 7.02 13.10 5.38
N CYS A 42 7.73 14.24 5.41
CA CYS A 42 8.15 15.02 4.24
C CYS A 42 9.08 14.28 3.22
N GLY A 43 8.66 13.14 2.68
CA GLY A 43 9.39 12.28 1.75
C GLY A 43 8.66 10.97 1.46
N ASP A 44 8.38 10.16 2.49
CA ASP A 44 7.68 8.87 2.37
C ASP A 44 6.34 8.90 3.12
N PHE A 45 5.34 8.20 2.59
CA PHE A 45 4.08 7.98 3.29
C PHE A 45 4.29 6.92 4.37
N PHE A 46 4.19 7.30 5.64
CA PHE A 46 4.37 6.40 6.77
C PHE A 46 3.01 6.04 7.37
N MET A 47 2.79 4.78 7.72
CA MET A 47 1.52 4.31 8.28
C MET A 47 1.79 3.30 9.40
N THR A 48 0.88 3.21 10.37
CA THR A 48 0.99 2.21 11.44
C THR A 48 -0.34 1.53 11.77
N LEU A 49 -0.28 0.33 12.35
CA LEU A 49 -1.40 -0.37 13.00
C LEU A 49 -1.26 -0.26 14.52
N ASP A 50 -2.38 -0.38 15.25
CA ASP A 50 -2.38 -0.43 16.72
C ASP A 50 -1.62 -1.65 17.28
N ALA A 51 -1.68 -2.77 16.56
CA ALA A 51 -1.03 -4.02 16.90
C ALA A 51 -0.70 -4.82 15.62
N PRO A 52 0.28 -5.75 15.68
CA PRO A 52 0.55 -6.64 14.56
C PRO A 52 -0.70 -7.47 14.20
N ASP A 53 -1.07 -7.50 12.92
CA ASP A 53 -2.13 -8.39 12.40
C ASP A 53 -1.69 -8.99 11.06
N ASP A 54 -1.50 -10.31 11.03
CA ASP A 54 -1.02 -11.04 9.84
C ASP A 54 -1.98 -10.91 8.65
N ARG A 55 -3.30 -10.82 8.90
CA ARG A 55 -4.31 -10.70 7.84
C ARG A 55 -4.22 -9.32 7.21
N ALA A 56 -4.08 -8.28 8.03
CA ALA A 56 -3.86 -6.92 7.56
C ALA A 56 -2.54 -6.83 6.79
N LEU A 57 -1.46 -7.42 7.30
CA LEU A 57 -0.16 -7.44 6.63
C LEU A 57 -0.23 -8.08 5.23
N VAL A 58 -0.84 -9.26 5.12
CA VAL A 58 -1.04 -9.94 3.84
C VAL A 58 -1.89 -9.09 2.89
N PHE A 59 -2.96 -8.49 3.41
CA PHE A 59 -3.84 -7.64 2.62
C PHE A 59 -3.13 -6.40 2.09
N ILE A 60 -2.43 -5.66 2.96
CA ILE A 60 -1.72 -4.42 2.58
C ILE A 60 -0.65 -4.73 1.53
N LYS A 61 0.13 -5.81 1.69
CA LYS A 61 1.12 -6.24 0.69
C LYS A 61 0.48 -6.50 -0.67
N ALA A 62 -0.64 -7.23 -0.71
CA ALA A 62 -1.36 -7.52 -1.95
C ALA A 62 -1.99 -6.26 -2.57
N TYR A 63 -2.55 -5.37 -1.73
CA TYR A 63 -3.12 -4.10 -2.16
C TYR A 63 -2.05 -3.23 -2.83
N MET A 64 -0.92 -2.99 -2.16
CA MET A 64 0.17 -2.15 -2.69
C MET A 64 0.75 -2.72 -3.99
N ALA A 65 0.99 -4.02 -4.05
CA ALA A 65 1.50 -4.67 -5.27
C ALA A 65 0.53 -4.52 -6.45
N ARG A 66 -0.79 -4.59 -6.21
CA ARG A 66 -1.81 -4.41 -7.24
C ARG A 66 -1.85 -2.97 -7.76
N GLU A 67 -1.71 -2.00 -6.87
CA GLU A 67 -1.67 -0.58 -7.22
C GLU A 67 -0.30 -0.14 -7.78
N GLY A 68 0.71 -1.04 -7.78
CA GLY A 68 2.04 -0.76 -8.33
C GLY A 68 2.96 -0.02 -7.37
N HIS A 69 2.69 -0.06 -6.07
CA HIS A 69 3.54 0.55 -5.04
C HIS A 69 4.44 -0.49 -4.35
N THR A 70 5.64 -0.05 -4.00
CA THR A 70 6.55 -0.82 -3.15
C THR A 70 6.31 -0.47 -1.69
N LEU A 71 5.94 -1.47 -0.90
CA LEU A 71 5.73 -1.36 0.54
C LEU A 71 6.97 -1.84 1.30
N THR A 72 7.49 -1.02 2.19
CA THR A 72 8.45 -1.44 3.21
C THR A 72 7.69 -1.71 4.50
N VAL A 73 8.01 -2.81 5.18
CA VAL A 73 7.39 -3.19 6.46
C VAL A 73 8.49 -3.31 7.50
N ASP A 74 8.28 -2.75 8.68
CA ASP A 74 9.20 -2.94 9.79
C ASP A 74 9.16 -4.40 10.32
N PRO A 75 10.21 -4.88 11.02
CA PRO A 75 10.28 -6.27 11.51
C PRO A 75 9.17 -6.68 12.48
N GLY A 76 8.60 -5.73 13.23
CA GLY A 76 7.47 -5.90 14.13
C GLY A 76 6.10 -5.86 13.44
N GLY A 77 6.04 -5.60 12.13
CA GLY A 77 4.83 -5.73 11.33
C GLY A 77 3.73 -4.72 11.64
N THR A 78 4.07 -3.61 12.29
CA THR A 78 3.11 -2.58 12.71
C THR A 78 3.25 -1.28 11.95
N SER A 79 4.35 -1.07 11.25
CA SER A 79 4.72 0.16 10.56
C SER A 79 5.08 -0.14 9.11
N PHE A 80 4.65 0.77 8.26
CA PHE A 80 4.70 0.63 6.82
C PHE A 80 5.17 1.94 6.21
N SER A 81 6.02 1.87 5.21
CA SER A 81 6.34 3.04 4.39
C SER A 81 6.15 2.75 2.91
N VAL A 82 5.62 3.75 2.21
CA VAL A 82 5.44 3.75 0.76
C VAL A 82 6.10 5.00 0.21
N LYS A 83 6.90 4.84 -0.86
CA LYS A 83 7.46 5.99 -1.57
C LYS A 83 6.33 6.76 -2.24
N ALA A 84 6.20 8.03 -1.87
CA ALA A 84 5.26 8.96 -2.47
C ALA A 84 5.72 9.36 -3.87
#